data_AF-A0A7L5DLM1-F1
#
_entry.id   AF-A0A7L5DLM1-F1
#
_cell.length_a   1.000
_cell.length_b   1.000
_cell.length_c   1.000
_cell.angle_alpha   90.00
_cell.angle_beta   90.00
_cell.angle_gamma   90.00
#
_symmetry.space_group_name_H-M   'P 1'
#
loop_
_entity.id
_entity.type
_entity.pdbx_description
1 polymer ?
#
loop_
_entity_poly.entity_id
_entity_poly.type
_entity_poly.pdbx_seq_one_letter_code
_entity_poly.pdbx_strand_id
1 'polypeptide(L)'
;MSIYRAEIAQPADIQQYLHISLKELRQLNRWYYKHRLAPFLYPYRYFKRMKKHNQEAYIKALERRLSATEAENQHLKLKAEAFEAAIQIAEEQLQIKILKKSGTKPSTN
;
A
#
# COMPACT_ATOMS: atom_id res chain seq x y z
N MET A 1 -37.07 14.64 11.96
CA MET A 1 -36.62 14.87 13.35
C MET A 1 -35.09 14.79 13.43
N SER A 2 -34.36 15.75 12.85
CA SER A 2 -32.89 15.85 12.99
C SER A 2 -32.45 17.32 12.87
N ILE A 3 -31.74 17.79 13.90
CA ILE A 3 -31.21 19.16 14.16
C ILE A 3 -32.18 20.25 14.62
N TYR A 4 -33.50 20.14 14.40
CA TYR A 4 -34.47 20.96 15.13
C TYR A 4 -34.54 20.66 16.65
N ARG A 5 -33.83 19.62 17.11
CA ARG A 5 -33.88 19.09 18.49
C ARG A 5 -33.01 19.84 19.51
N ALA A 6 -32.28 20.87 19.11
CA ALA A 6 -31.52 21.66 20.08
C ALA A 6 -32.37 22.79 20.69
N GLU A 7 -33.60 23.04 20.23
CA GLU A 7 -34.50 24.10 20.75
C GLU A 7 -33.94 25.54 20.72
N ILE A 8 -32.78 25.78 20.09
CA ILE A 8 -32.09 27.09 20.12
C ILE A 8 -32.73 28.13 19.16
N ALA A 9 -33.29 27.71 18.03
CA ALA A 9 -33.89 28.64 17.06
C ALA A 9 -34.90 27.94 16.14
N GLN A 10 -35.94 28.68 15.69
CA GLN A 10 -36.92 28.15 14.75
C GLN A 10 -36.37 28.13 13.32
N PRO A 11 -36.78 27.16 12.47
CA PRO A 11 -36.36 27.10 11.06
C PRO A 11 -36.60 28.40 10.31
N ALA A 12 -37.72 29.08 10.59
CA ALA A 12 -38.10 30.33 9.92
C ALA A 12 -37.08 31.45 10.17
N ASP A 13 -36.63 31.58 11.42
CA ASP A 13 -35.66 32.61 11.82
C ASP A 13 -34.31 32.40 11.12
N ILE A 14 -33.88 31.13 11.02
CA ILE A 14 -32.63 30.75 10.34
C ILE A 14 -32.72 31.01 8.84
N GLN A 15 -33.87 30.71 8.23
CA GLN A 15 -34.10 30.98 6.81
C GLN A 15 -34.09 32.49 6.52
N GLN A 16 -34.71 33.29 7.38
CA GLN A 16 -34.71 34.75 7.24
C GLN A 16 -33.32 35.35 7.43
N TYR A 17 -32.57 34.88 8.42
CA TYR A 17 -31.23 35.38 8.73
C TYR A 17 -30.18 35.00 7.68
N LEU A 18 -30.23 33.75 7.17
CA LEU A 18 -29.25 33.25 6.21
C LEU A 18 -29.70 33.41 4.75
N HIS A 19 -30.92 33.87 4.50
CA HIS A 19 -31.51 34.02 3.18
C HIS A 19 -31.44 32.74 2.33
N ILE A 20 -31.68 31.57 2.95
CA ILE A 20 -31.63 30.25 2.29
C ILE A 20 -32.99 29.57 2.24
N SER A 21 -33.19 28.71 1.25
CA SER A 21 -34.39 27.90 1.15
C SER A 21 -34.45 26.82 2.24
N LEU A 22 -35.67 26.36 2.57
CA LEU A 22 -35.86 25.28 3.54
C LEU A 22 -35.18 23.98 3.11
N LYS A 23 -35.10 23.74 1.80
CA LYS A 23 -34.45 22.57 1.21
C LYS A 23 -32.93 22.61 1.46
N GLU A 24 -32.31 23.75 1.23
CA GLU A 24 -30.88 23.97 1.49
C GLU A 24 -30.57 23.87 2.98
N LEU A 25 -31.40 24.48 3.84
CA LEU A 25 -31.26 24.37 5.29
C LEU A 25 -31.31 22.91 5.75
N ARG A 26 -32.23 22.09 5.22
CA ARG A 26 -32.31 20.66 5.52
C ARG A 26 -31.09 19.89 5.04
N GLN A 27 -30.55 20.23 3.87
CA GLN A 27 -29.36 19.60 3.31
C GLN A 27 -28.12 19.92 4.14
N LEU A 28 -27.92 21.19 4.51
CA LEU A 28 -26.83 21.65 5.37
C LEU A 28 -26.91 20.98 6.73
N ASN A 29 -28.10 20.93 7.34
CA ASN A 29 -28.32 20.21 8.58
C ASN A 29 -27.95 18.73 8.44
N ARG A 30 -28.46 18.03 7.43
CA ARG A 30 -28.14 16.60 7.23
C ARG A 30 -26.64 16.37 7.09
N TRP A 31 -25.95 17.24 6.38
CA TRP A 31 -24.49 17.18 6.23
C TRP A 31 -23.79 17.40 7.56
N TYR A 32 -24.14 18.47 8.28
CA TYR A 32 -23.58 18.81 9.58
C TYR A 32 -23.77 17.69 10.61
N TYR A 33 -24.98 17.11 10.67
CA TYR A 33 -25.26 15.98 11.53
C TYR A 33 -24.37 14.79 11.19
N LYS A 34 -24.34 14.39 9.92
CA LYS A 34 -23.62 13.20 9.47
C LYS A 34 -22.11 13.32 9.73
N HIS A 35 -21.52 14.47 9.42
CA HIS A 35 -20.07 14.61 9.42
C HIS A 35 -19.51 15.19 10.72
N ARG A 36 -20.26 16.03 11.42
CA ARG A 36 -19.78 16.70 12.62
C ARG A 36 -20.34 16.10 13.89
N LEU A 37 -21.66 15.87 13.99
CA LEU A 37 -22.28 15.40 15.24
C LEU A 37 -22.26 13.88 15.41
N ALA A 38 -22.59 13.13 14.35
CA ALA A 38 -22.75 11.69 14.41
C ALA A 38 -21.49 10.93 14.88
N PRO A 39 -20.25 11.35 14.54
CA PRO A 39 -19.05 10.72 15.08
C PRO A 39 -18.93 10.82 16.61
N PHE A 40 -19.36 11.94 17.20
CA PHE A 40 -19.28 12.15 18.66
C PHE A 40 -20.47 11.53 19.41
N LEU A 41 -21.67 11.59 18.83
CA LEU A 41 -22.88 11.05 19.44
C LEU A 41 -23.00 9.53 19.31
N TYR A 42 -22.47 8.96 18.22
CA TYR A 42 -22.53 7.52 17.94
C TYR A 42 -21.15 6.96 17.59
N PRO A 43 -20.17 7.05 18.51
CA PRO A 43 -18.80 6.63 18.26
C PRO A 43 -18.75 5.16 17.82
N TYR A 44 -19.56 4.28 18.43
CA TYR A 44 -19.61 2.85 18.08
C TYR A 44 -20.00 2.56 16.61
N ARG A 45 -20.75 3.45 15.94
CA ARG A 45 -21.12 3.32 14.52
C ARG A 45 -20.06 3.88 13.58
N TYR A 46 -19.28 4.83 14.07
CA TYR A 46 -18.22 5.52 13.31
C TYR A 46 -16.84 4.88 13.48
N PHE A 47 -16.64 4.08 14.53
CA PHE A 47 -15.60 3.06 14.58
C PHE A 47 -15.92 1.96 13.55
N LYS A 48 -15.83 2.30 12.25
CA LYS A 48 -15.55 1.28 11.25
C LYS A 48 -14.23 0.66 11.68
N ARG A 49 -14.28 -0.58 12.16
CA ARG A 49 -13.10 -1.44 12.38
C ARG A 49 -12.20 -1.20 11.18
N MET A 50 -11.08 -0.48 11.36
CA MET A 50 -10.11 -0.35 10.28
C MET A 50 -9.84 -1.76 9.79
N LYS A 51 -9.93 -2.01 8.47
CA LYS A 51 -9.67 -3.34 7.92
C LYS A 51 -8.33 -3.77 8.52
N LYS A 52 -8.32 -4.85 9.31
CA LYS A 52 -7.07 -5.40 9.84
C LYS A 52 -6.19 -5.61 8.62
N HIS A 53 -4.98 -5.05 8.65
CA HIS A 53 -4.00 -5.26 7.60
C HIS A 53 -3.93 -6.77 7.35
N ASN A 54 -4.15 -7.21 6.12
CA ASN A 54 -4.32 -8.62 5.80
C ASN A 54 -2.94 -9.31 5.83
N GLN A 55 -2.40 -9.50 7.05
CA GLN A 55 -1.04 -9.96 7.32
C GLN A 55 -0.76 -11.29 6.61
N GLU A 56 -1.74 -12.19 6.54
CA GLU A 56 -1.64 -13.47 5.83
C GLU A 56 -1.37 -13.28 4.33
N ALA A 57 -2.07 -12.34 3.68
CA ALA A 57 -1.85 -12.04 2.27
C ALA A 57 -0.46 -11.42 2.03
N TYR A 58 0.02 -10.62 2.98
CA TYR A 58 1.35 -10.02 2.93
C TYR A 58 2.47 -11.06 3.11
N ILE A 59 2.33 -11.96 4.08
CA ILE A 59 3.27 -13.07 4.33
C ILE A 59 3.34 -13.97 3.09
N LYS A 60 2.20 -14.35 2.53
CA LYS A 60 2.14 -15.16 1.31
C LYS A 60 2.78 -14.48 0.09
N ALA A 61 2.71 -13.15 0.01
CA ALA A 61 3.38 -12.39 -1.04
C ALA A 61 4.90 -12.36 -0.84
N LEU A 62 5.37 -12.29 0.41
CA LEU A 62 6.80 -12.36 0.75
C LEU A 62 7.39 -13.75 0.45
N GLU A 63 6.70 -14.82 0.83
CA GLU A 63 7.13 -16.20 0.56
C GLU A 63 7.34 -16.44 -0.94
N ARG A 64 6.40 -15.96 -1.78
CA ARG A 64 6.53 -16.05 -3.25
C ARG A 64 7.72 -15.28 -3.81
N ARG A 65 8.03 -14.12 -3.23
CA ARG A 65 9.20 -13.33 -3.65
C ARG A 65 10.49 -14.05 -3.28
N LEU A 66 10.58 -14.59 -2.07
CA LEU A 66 11.73 -15.37 -1.62
C LEU A 66 11.97 -16.56 -2.55
N SER A 67 10.94 -17.38 -2.83
CA SER A 67 11.08 -18.54 -3.71
C SER A 67 11.53 -18.16 -5.12
N ALA A 68 11.05 -17.04 -5.66
CA ALA A 68 11.46 -16.57 -6.99
C ALA A 68 12.93 -16.14 -6.99
N THR A 69 13.36 -15.38 -5.98
CA THR A 69 14.76 -14.94 -5.86
C THR A 69 15.73 -16.09 -5.61
N GLU A 70 15.31 -17.13 -4.87
CA GLU A 70 16.11 -18.32 -4.64
C GLU A 70 16.30 -19.12 -5.94
N ALA A 71 15.23 -19.27 -6.74
CA ALA A 71 15.32 -19.92 -8.05
C ALA A 71 16.22 -19.16 -9.03
N GLU A 72 16.12 -17.83 -9.07
CA GLU A 72 17.00 -16.98 -9.88
C GLU A 72 18.47 -17.13 -9.45
N ASN A 73 18.75 -17.12 -8.14
CA ASN A 73 20.10 -17.33 -7.62
C ASN A 73 20.68 -18.69 -7.97
N GLN A 74 19.88 -19.77 -7.87
CA GLN A 74 20.31 -21.11 -8.27
C GLN A 74 20.67 -21.15 -9.75
N HIS A 75 19.82 -20.56 -10.60
CA HIS A 75 20.07 -20.50 -12.03
C HIS A 75 21.33 -19.69 -12.39
N LEU A 76 21.58 -18.58 -11.69
CA LEU A 76 22.81 -17.80 -11.86
C LEU A 76 24.05 -18.57 -11.45
N LYS A 77 24.00 -19.35 -10.35
CA LYS A 77 25.09 -20.24 -9.93
C LYS A 77 25.39 -21.30 -10.99
N LEU A 78 24.36 -21.99 -11.48
CA LEU A 78 24.51 -23.00 -12.55
C LEU A 78 25.13 -22.40 -13.82
N LYS A 79 24.74 -21.17 -14.19
CA LYS A 79 25.35 -20.46 -15.32
C LYS A 79 26.83 -20.15 -15.07
N ALA A 80 27.18 -19.69 -13.87
CA ALA A 80 28.56 -19.41 -13.51
C ALA A 80 29.43 -20.69 -13.59
N GLU A 81 28.94 -21.79 -13.02
CA GLU A 81 29.60 -23.11 -13.08
C GLU A 81 29.77 -23.59 -14.52
N ALA A 82 28.74 -23.45 -15.36
CA ALA A 82 28.82 -23.81 -16.78
C ALA A 82 29.87 -22.98 -17.54
N PHE A 83 29.97 -21.68 -17.26
CA PHE A 83 31.01 -20.84 -17.85
C PHE A 83 32.41 -21.22 -17.38
N GLU A 84 32.59 -21.52 -16.10
CA GLU A 84 33.87 -21.98 -15.57
C GLU A 84 34.31 -23.30 -16.22
N ALA A 85 33.39 -24.26 -16.36
CA ALA A 85 33.65 -25.52 -17.04
C ALA A 85 34.00 -25.32 -18.53
N ALA A 86 33.29 -24.43 -19.22
CA ALA A 86 33.58 -24.09 -20.61
C ALA A 86 34.97 -23.44 -20.78
N ILE A 87 35.36 -22.58 -19.84
CA ILE A 87 36.70 -21.97 -19.81
C ILE A 87 37.76 -23.06 -19.63
N GLN A 88 37.57 -23.98 -18.68
CA GLN A 88 38.50 -25.10 -18.46
C GLN A 88 38.67 -25.95 -19.72
N ILE A 89 37.56 -26.34 -20.37
CA ILE A 89 37.60 -27.11 -21.62
C ILE A 89 38.36 -26.34 -22.72
N ALA A 90 38.11 -25.05 -22.87
CA ALA A 90 38.78 -24.23 -23.88
C ALA A 90 40.29 -24.08 -23.64
N GLU A 91 40.70 -23.91 -22.38
CA GLU A 91 42.11 -23.78 -22.00
C GLU A 91 42.85 -25.13 -22.13
N GLU A 92 42.26 -26.23 -21.67
CA GLU A 92 42.90 -27.55 -21.61
C GLU A 92 42.87 -28.30 -22.95
N GLN A 93 41.71 -28.32 -23.63
CA GLN A 93 41.51 -29.15 -24.82
C GLN A 93 41.75 -28.39 -26.12
N LEU A 94 41.37 -27.11 -26.17
CA LEU A 94 41.46 -26.28 -27.38
C LEU A 94 42.70 -25.36 -27.38
N GLN A 95 43.46 -25.31 -26.28
CA GLN A 95 44.63 -24.43 -26.09
C GLN A 95 44.33 -22.94 -26.33
N ILE A 96 43.08 -22.53 -26.17
CA ILE A 96 42.66 -21.14 -26.32
C ILE A 96 42.86 -20.45 -24.96
N LYS A 97 43.87 -19.57 -24.85
CA LYS A 97 44.08 -18.77 -23.64
C LYS A 97 43.00 -17.70 -23.49
N ILE A 98 42.16 -17.83 -22.47
CA ILE A 98 41.14 -16.82 -22.13
C ILE A 98 41.73 -15.83 -21.13
N LEU A 99 41.90 -14.56 -21.55
CA LEU A 99 42.36 -13.49 -20.65
C LEU A 99 41.25 -13.16 -19.63
N LYS A 100 41.43 -13.60 -18.38
CA LYS A 100 40.55 -13.23 -17.27
C LYS A 100 40.68 -11.74 -17.00
N LYS A 101 39.59 -10.98 -17.18
CA LYS A 101 39.55 -9.57 -16.76
C LYS A 101 39.61 -9.52 -15.23
N SER A 102 40.45 -8.66 -14.66
CA SER A 102 40.44 -8.39 -13.22
C SER A 102 39.05 -7.87 -12.83
N GLY A 103 38.30 -8.66 -12.06
CA GLY A 103 36.96 -8.27 -11.61
C GLY A 103 36.97 -6.98 -10.81
N THR A 104 35.82 -6.30 -10.77
CA THR A 104 35.59 -5.15 -9.90
C THR A 104 35.82 -5.57 -8.46
N LYS A 105 36.78 -4.94 -7.77
CA LYS A 105 37.04 -5.22 -6.34
C LYS A 105 35.74 -5.02 -5.55
N PRO A 106 35.37 -5.94 -4.65
CA PRO A 106 34.21 -5.74 -3.80
C PRO A 106 34.40 -4.44 -3.02
N SER A 107 33.45 -3.51 -3.18
CA SER A 107 33.39 -2.28 -2.38
C SER A 107 33.15 -2.69 -0.93
N THR A 108 34.18 -2.60 -0.11
CA THR A 108 34.08 -2.70 1.35
C THR A 108 33.30 -1.50 1.85
N ASN A 109 32.07 -1.70 2.29
CA ASN A 109 31.35 -0.78 3.18
C ASN A 109 31.51 -1.26 4.62
#